data_AF-A0A9E5R8W2-F1
#
_entry.id   AF-A0A9E5R8W2-F1
#
_cell.length_a   1.000
_cell.length_b   1.000
_cell.length_c   1.000
_cell.angle_alpha   90.00
_cell.angle_beta   90.00
_cell.angle_gamma   90.00
#
_symmetry.space_group_name_H-M   'P 1'
#
loop_
_entity.id
_entity.type
_entity.pdbx_description
1 polymer ?
#
loop_
_entity_poly.entity_id
_entity_poly.type
_entity_poly.pdbx_seq_one_letter_code
_entity_poly.pdbx_strand_id
1 'polypeptide(L)'
;MQKQTPKAIQAYVGTPVDPRWALIRRPNVMVGGELTMDALELRYEPVAKFYEAPLQMKANGGMFLIDDFGRQQISPSQLLNRWIVPLESERDYLRLRTGQAVEVPFKQLIVFSTNLDPGDLVDGAFMRRIQMKVGVHSPSPQMFYQIFRIMANSLKIPYDETTFKYLVKEWYVNPARKRDFQAVHPRDLLKIVRACANTKAFRTG
;
A
#
# COMPACT_ATOMS: atom_id res chain seq x y z
N MET A 1 -27.61 -9.09 4.73
CA MET A 1 -27.13 -7.77 4.25
C MET A 1 -27.16 -7.78 2.72
N GLN A 2 -28.20 -7.17 2.12
CA GLN A 2 -28.26 -6.93 0.68
C GLN A 2 -27.12 -5.99 0.28
N LYS A 3 -26.24 -6.45 -0.61
CA LYS A 3 -25.17 -5.61 -1.18
C LYS A 3 -25.83 -4.57 -2.08
N GLN A 4 -25.87 -3.31 -1.63
CA GLN A 4 -26.34 -2.21 -2.45
C GLN A 4 -25.49 -2.12 -3.72
N THR A 5 -26.16 -2.20 -4.87
CA THR A 5 -25.56 -2.02 -6.19
C THR A 5 -25.06 -0.58 -6.30
N PRO A 6 -23.79 -0.34 -6.67
CA PRO A 6 -23.26 1.01 -6.82
C PRO A 6 -24.07 1.82 -7.85
N LYS A 7 -24.36 3.10 -7.53
CA LYS A 7 -25.15 4.02 -8.38
C LYS A 7 -24.70 4.10 -9.84
N ALA A 8 -23.42 3.85 -10.14
CA ALA A 8 -22.90 3.83 -11.51
C ALA A 8 -23.55 2.77 -12.42
N ILE A 9 -24.19 1.74 -11.85
CA ILE A 9 -24.87 0.67 -12.60
C ILE A 9 -26.33 1.04 -12.92
N GLN A 10 -26.92 2.03 -12.24
CA GLN A 10 -28.30 2.47 -12.48
C GLN A 10 -28.51 3.15 -13.85
N ALA A 11 -27.43 3.50 -14.56
CA ALA A 11 -27.52 4.08 -15.90
C ALA A 11 -27.80 3.04 -17.02
N TYR A 12 -27.80 1.74 -16.71
CA TYR A 12 -28.02 0.64 -17.67
C TYR A 12 -29.28 -0.16 -17.37
N VAL A 13 -30.30 0.45 -16.77
CA VAL A 13 -31.59 -0.21 -16.55
C VAL A 13 -32.32 -0.32 -17.90
N GLY A 14 -32.15 -1.45 -18.59
CA GLY A 14 -32.91 -1.77 -19.81
C GLY A 14 -32.14 -2.55 -20.89
N THR A 15 -30.81 -2.58 -20.85
CA THR A 15 -29.97 -3.35 -21.78
C THR A 15 -29.40 -4.59 -21.10
N PRO A 16 -29.46 -5.79 -21.72
CA PRO A 16 -28.77 -6.96 -21.23
C PRO A 16 -27.27 -6.66 -21.10
N VAL A 17 -26.72 -6.78 -19.90
CA VAL A 17 -25.28 -6.67 -19.69
C VAL A 17 -24.59 -7.85 -20.37
N ASP A 18 -23.57 -7.59 -21.17
CA ASP A 18 -22.81 -8.63 -21.86
C ASP A 18 -22.22 -9.62 -20.82
N PRO A 19 -22.51 -10.93 -20.94
CA PRO A 19 -22.17 -11.93 -19.92
C PRO A 19 -20.65 -12.12 -19.73
N ARG A 20 -19.83 -11.57 -20.64
CA ARG A 20 -18.36 -11.56 -20.51
C ARG A 20 -17.86 -10.56 -19.47
N TRP A 21 -18.70 -9.61 -19.05
CA TRP A 21 -18.32 -8.59 -18.07
C TRP A 21 -18.60 -9.07 -16.65
N ALA A 22 -17.55 -9.08 -15.83
CA ALA A 22 -17.66 -9.35 -14.40
C ALA A 22 -17.48 -8.06 -13.60
N LEU A 23 -18.38 -7.81 -12.65
CA LEU A 23 -18.18 -6.75 -11.67
C LEU A 23 -17.05 -7.16 -10.73
N ILE A 24 -15.95 -6.40 -10.74
CA ILE A 24 -14.81 -6.64 -9.87
C ILE A 24 -14.60 -5.47 -8.91
N ARG A 25 -13.98 -5.75 -7.76
CA ARG A 25 -13.35 -4.70 -6.96
C ARG A 25 -12.05 -4.32 -7.64
N ARG A 26 -11.68 -3.03 -7.59
CA ARG A 26 -10.38 -2.57 -8.12
C ARG A 26 -9.26 -3.40 -7.49
N PRO A 27 -8.37 -4.01 -8.30
CA PRO A 27 -7.26 -4.79 -7.79
C PRO A 27 -6.34 -3.96 -6.89
N ASN A 28 -5.76 -4.60 -5.87
CA ASN A 28 -4.69 -4.04 -5.08
C ASN A 28 -3.63 -5.12 -4.92
N VAL A 29 -2.45 -4.88 -5.48
CA VAL A 29 -1.27 -5.75 -5.36
C VAL A 29 -0.22 -4.98 -4.57
N MET A 30 0.35 -5.61 -3.55
CA MET A 30 1.39 -5.05 -2.70
C MET A 30 2.58 -6.00 -2.69
N VAL A 31 3.79 -5.45 -2.79
CA VAL A 31 5.06 -6.17 -2.71
C VAL A 31 6.08 -5.39 -1.89
N GLY A 32 6.98 -6.10 -1.22
CA GLY A 32 8.06 -5.50 -0.42
C GLY A 32 9.45 -5.82 -0.98
N GLY A 33 10.37 -6.20 -0.07
CA GLY A 33 11.79 -6.50 -0.39
C GLY A 33 12.01 -7.74 -1.25
N GLU A 34 11.01 -8.60 -1.38
CA GLU A 34 11.01 -9.83 -2.18
C GLU A 34 10.74 -9.60 -3.67
N LEU A 35 10.54 -8.35 -4.09
CA LEU A 35 10.31 -8.02 -5.50
C LEU A 35 11.55 -8.33 -6.36
N THR A 36 11.36 -9.12 -7.41
CA THR A 36 12.38 -9.45 -8.42
C THR A 36 11.95 -9.02 -9.82
N MET A 37 12.90 -8.88 -10.76
CA MET A 37 12.57 -8.60 -12.17
C MET A 37 11.62 -9.66 -12.75
N ASP A 38 11.84 -10.93 -12.42
CA ASP A 38 11.05 -12.03 -12.97
C ASP A 38 9.58 -11.98 -12.56
N ALA A 39 9.25 -11.32 -11.44
CA ALA A 39 7.87 -11.10 -11.03
C ALA A 39 7.12 -10.09 -11.92
N LEU A 40 7.87 -9.34 -12.75
CA LEU A 40 7.35 -8.39 -13.73
C LEU A 40 7.24 -8.99 -15.14
N GLU A 41 7.62 -10.24 -15.34
CA GLU A 41 7.55 -10.94 -16.62
C GLU A 41 6.56 -12.12 -16.56
N LEU A 42 6.15 -12.59 -17.74
CA LEU A 42 5.32 -13.79 -17.85
C LEU A 42 6.12 -15.02 -17.47
N ARG A 43 5.66 -15.76 -16.45
CA ARG A 43 6.28 -17.01 -16.01
C ARG A 43 5.49 -18.20 -16.54
N TYR A 44 6.07 -18.96 -17.45
CA TYR A 44 5.44 -20.17 -17.97
C TYR A 44 5.67 -21.35 -17.04
N GLU A 45 4.58 -22.02 -16.66
CA GLU A 45 4.57 -23.28 -15.93
C GLU A 45 4.59 -24.45 -16.94
N PRO A 46 5.72 -25.20 -17.07
CA PRO A 46 5.85 -26.23 -18.08
C PRO A 46 4.95 -27.45 -17.88
N VAL A 47 4.54 -27.77 -16.65
CA VAL A 47 3.73 -28.95 -16.38
C VAL A 47 2.27 -28.71 -16.76
N ALA A 48 1.69 -27.63 -16.23
CA ALA A 48 0.29 -27.27 -16.47
C ALA A 48 0.08 -26.44 -17.75
N LYS A 49 1.18 -26.06 -18.43
CA LYS A 49 1.21 -25.39 -19.73
C LYS A 49 0.48 -24.04 -19.78
N PHE A 50 0.54 -23.26 -18.70
CA PHE A 50 -0.03 -21.91 -18.65
C PHE A 50 1.03 -20.87 -18.26
N TYR A 51 0.74 -19.60 -18.54
CA TYR A 51 1.54 -18.48 -18.06
C TYR A 51 0.91 -17.87 -16.80
N GLU A 52 1.72 -17.67 -15.78
CA GLU A 52 1.37 -16.82 -14.67
C GLU A 52 1.56 -15.34 -15.06
N ALA A 53 0.53 -14.55 -14.82
CA ALA A 53 0.55 -13.12 -15.08
C ALA A 53 1.53 -12.39 -14.13
N PRO A 54 2.25 -11.38 -14.61
CA PRO A 54 3.12 -10.56 -13.77
C PRO A 54 2.31 -9.63 -12.86
N LEU A 55 2.97 -9.09 -11.84
CA LEU A 55 2.33 -8.34 -10.76
C LEU A 55 1.59 -7.09 -11.25
N GLN A 56 2.19 -6.32 -12.17
CA GLN A 56 1.57 -5.14 -12.76
C GLN A 56 0.29 -5.47 -13.52
N MET A 57 0.27 -6.63 -14.21
CA MET A 57 -0.91 -7.08 -14.95
C MET A 57 -2.03 -7.49 -13.98
N LYS A 58 -1.68 -8.15 -12.87
CA LYS A 58 -2.63 -8.47 -11.78
C LYS A 58 -3.19 -7.22 -11.11
N ALA A 59 -2.42 -6.12 -11.06
CA ALA A 59 -2.82 -4.84 -10.49
C ALA A 59 -3.58 -3.93 -11.46
N ASN A 60 -3.70 -4.31 -12.73
CA ASN A 60 -4.18 -3.45 -13.80
C ASN A 60 -5.59 -2.88 -13.51
N GLY A 61 -5.79 -1.58 -13.79
CA GLY A 61 -7.02 -0.85 -13.45
C GLY A 61 -7.24 -0.60 -11.95
N GLY A 62 -6.26 -0.97 -11.11
CA GLY A 62 -6.27 -0.84 -9.66
C GLY A 62 -5.03 -0.13 -9.14
N MET A 63 -4.46 -0.63 -8.04
CA MET A 63 -3.27 -0.10 -7.39
C MET A 63 -2.17 -1.16 -7.34
N PHE A 64 -0.94 -0.74 -7.63
CA PHE A 64 0.26 -1.54 -7.41
C PHE A 64 1.18 -0.81 -6.43
N LEU A 65 1.28 -1.30 -5.21
CA LEU A 65 2.09 -0.72 -4.14
C LEU A 65 3.41 -1.48 -4.00
N ILE A 66 4.51 -0.75 -4.06
CA ILE A 66 5.85 -1.25 -3.79
C ILE A 66 6.32 -0.61 -2.49
N ASP A 67 6.41 -1.42 -1.44
CA ASP A 67 6.88 -1.01 -0.13
C ASP A 67 8.40 -1.19 0.01
N ASP A 68 9.00 -0.45 0.94
CA ASP A 68 10.45 -0.39 1.17
C ASP A 68 11.28 -0.24 -0.13
N PHE A 69 10.80 0.60 -1.05
CA PHE A 69 11.45 0.84 -2.33
C PHE A 69 12.88 1.33 -2.15
N GLY A 70 13.83 0.68 -2.84
CA GLY A 70 15.28 0.89 -2.66
C GLY A 70 15.96 -0.03 -1.66
N ARG A 71 15.22 -0.89 -0.95
CA ARG A 71 15.79 -1.95 -0.10
C ARG A 71 15.61 -3.35 -0.69
N GLN A 72 15.24 -3.42 -1.96
CA GLN A 72 15.03 -4.66 -2.70
C GLN A 72 16.35 -5.18 -3.26
N GLN A 73 16.37 -6.48 -3.61
CA GLN A 73 17.50 -7.08 -4.33
C GLN A 73 17.73 -6.43 -5.69
N ILE A 74 16.64 -5.97 -6.31
CA ILE A 74 16.69 -5.22 -7.56
C ILE A 74 16.90 -3.73 -7.32
N SER A 75 17.72 -3.08 -8.15
CA SER A 75 17.92 -1.64 -8.02
C SER A 75 16.68 -0.85 -8.47
N PRO A 76 16.35 0.27 -7.80
CA PRO A 76 15.28 1.18 -8.23
C PRO A 76 15.39 1.60 -9.69
N SER A 77 16.60 1.87 -10.17
CA SER A 77 16.85 2.26 -11.56
C SER A 77 16.47 1.14 -12.54
N GLN A 78 16.75 -0.12 -12.23
CA GLN A 78 16.36 -1.26 -13.07
C GLN A 78 14.83 -1.38 -13.18
N LEU A 79 14.12 -1.28 -12.04
CA LEU A 79 12.64 -1.31 -12.02
C LEU A 79 12.05 -0.19 -12.88
N LEU A 80 12.55 1.03 -12.71
CA LEU A 80 12.03 2.17 -13.45
C LEU A 80 12.40 2.14 -14.93
N ASN A 81 13.61 1.68 -15.28
CA ASN A 81 14.02 1.46 -16.67
C ASN A 81 13.05 0.51 -17.39
N ARG A 82 12.61 -0.56 -16.71
CA ARG A 82 11.63 -1.50 -17.25
C ARG A 82 10.26 -0.86 -17.54
N TRP A 83 9.91 0.18 -16.80
CA TRP A 83 8.62 0.86 -16.89
C TRP A 83 8.64 2.20 -17.61
N ILE A 84 9.77 2.65 -18.16
CA ILE A 84 9.82 3.89 -18.96
C ILE A 84 8.73 3.87 -20.04
N VAL A 85 8.76 2.84 -20.89
CA VAL A 85 7.83 2.72 -22.02
C VAL A 85 6.39 2.46 -21.54
N PRO A 86 6.12 1.56 -20.59
CA PRO A 86 4.77 1.38 -20.03
C PRO A 86 4.17 2.62 -19.38
N LEU A 87 4.95 3.43 -18.66
CA LEU A 87 4.48 4.66 -18.03
C LEU A 87 4.18 5.76 -19.05
N GLU A 88 4.91 5.80 -20.17
CA GLU A 88 4.71 6.79 -21.23
C GLU A 88 3.59 6.41 -22.20
N SER A 89 3.46 5.12 -22.54
CA SER A 89 2.51 4.62 -23.55
C SER A 89 1.23 4.01 -22.97
N GLU A 90 1.17 3.81 -21.65
CA GLU A 90 0.12 3.09 -20.94
C GLU A 90 -0.10 1.64 -21.45
N ARG A 91 0.94 1.05 -22.06
CA ARG A 91 0.98 -0.31 -22.58
C ARG A 91 2.27 -1.00 -22.18
N ASP A 92 2.17 -2.22 -21.66
CA ASP A 92 3.31 -3.07 -21.37
C ASP A 92 3.41 -4.18 -22.41
N TYR A 93 4.62 -4.57 -22.78
CA TYR A 93 4.87 -5.61 -23.77
C TYR A 93 5.52 -6.79 -23.07
N LEU A 94 4.74 -7.86 -22.91
CA LEU A 94 5.18 -9.08 -22.22
C LEU A 94 5.63 -10.11 -23.24
N ARG A 95 6.80 -10.74 -23.01
CA ARG A 95 7.33 -11.74 -23.93
C ARG A 95 6.88 -13.14 -23.55
N LEU A 96 6.41 -13.89 -24.56
CA LEU A 96 6.15 -15.32 -24.45
C LEU A 96 7.46 -16.10 -24.66
N ARG A 97 7.50 -17.37 -24.22
CA ARG A 97 8.63 -18.28 -24.50
C ARG A 97 8.86 -18.51 -25.99
N THR A 98 7.85 -18.29 -26.83
CA THR A 98 7.95 -18.34 -28.29
C THR A 98 8.69 -17.13 -28.88
N GLY A 99 9.03 -16.12 -28.06
CA GLY A 99 9.68 -14.87 -28.48
C GLY A 99 8.70 -13.78 -28.92
N GLN A 100 7.43 -14.12 -29.12
CA GLN A 100 6.37 -13.15 -29.43
C GLN A 100 6.14 -12.20 -28.26
N ALA A 101 5.89 -10.93 -28.55
CA ALA A 101 5.48 -9.93 -27.58
C ALA A 101 3.96 -9.77 -27.61
N VAL A 102 3.36 -9.64 -26.43
CA VAL A 102 1.94 -9.39 -26.24
C VAL A 102 1.77 -8.11 -25.44
N GLU A 103 1.09 -7.16 -26.06
CA GLU A 103 0.72 -5.87 -25.55
C GLU A 103 -0.46 -6.00 -24.59
N VAL A 104 -0.26 -5.52 -23.37
CA VAL A 104 -1.27 -5.49 -22.32
C VAL A 104 -1.45 -4.06 -21.82
N PRO A 105 -2.66 -3.66 -21.40
CA PRO A 105 -2.86 -2.34 -20.83
C PRO A 105 -2.07 -2.19 -19.52
N PHE A 106 -1.45 -1.03 -19.32
CA PHE A 106 -0.71 -0.66 -18.12
C PHE A 106 -1.41 0.55 -17.46
N LYS A 107 -2.51 0.27 -16.75
CA LYS A 107 -3.49 1.26 -16.27
C LYS A 107 -3.63 1.29 -14.75
N GLN A 108 -2.70 0.67 -14.02
CA GLN A 108 -2.65 0.69 -12.56
C GLN A 108 -2.02 1.98 -12.03
N LEU A 109 -2.47 2.40 -10.85
CA LEU A 109 -1.78 3.41 -10.06
C LEU A 109 -0.59 2.76 -9.36
N ILE A 110 0.63 3.12 -9.76
CA ILE A 110 1.85 2.69 -9.10
C ILE A 110 2.13 3.61 -7.91
N VAL A 111 2.34 3.03 -6.74
CA VAL A 111 2.68 3.73 -5.51
C VAL A 111 3.98 3.16 -4.98
N PHE A 112 4.96 4.03 -4.71
CA PHE A 112 6.20 3.67 -4.05
C PHE A 112 6.17 4.19 -2.61
N SER A 113 6.50 3.33 -1.66
CA SER A 113 6.72 3.68 -0.26
C SER A 113 8.18 3.40 0.09
N THR A 114 8.83 4.34 0.74
CA THR A 114 10.24 4.23 1.11
C THR A 114 10.56 5.13 2.29
N ASN A 115 11.52 4.68 3.09
CA ASN A 115 12.12 5.47 4.17
C ASN A 115 13.43 6.15 3.72
N LEU A 116 13.84 5.99 2.45
CA LEU A 116 15.04 6.59 1.89
C LEU A 116 14.70 7.93 1.24
N ASP A 117 15.68 8.84 1.21
CA ASP A 117 15.50 10.11 0.52
C ASP A 117 15.34 9.87 -0.99
N PRO A 118 14.36 10.51 -1.65
CA PRO A 118 14.10 10.26 -3.07
C PRO A 118 15.30 10.52 -3.99
N GLY A 119 16.22 11.41 -3.59
CA GLY A 119 17.45 11.71 -4.33
C GLY A 119 18.47 10.57 -4.32
N ASP A 120 18.42 9.68 -3.33
CA ASP A 120 19.33 8.53 -3.21
C ASP A 120 18.85 7.33 -4.03
N LEU A 121 17.58 7.32 -4.42
CA LEU A 121 16.96 6.21 -5.13
C LEU A 121 17.18 6.29 -6.63
N VAL A 122 17.03 7.49 -7.21
CA VAL A 122 16.93 7.69 -8.66
C VAL A 122 17.41 9.07 -9.08
N ASP A 123 17.84 9.19 -10.33
CA ASP A 123 18.28 10.49 -10.87
C ASP A 123 17.12 11.50 -11.04
N GLY A 124 17.49 12.75 -11.29
CA GLY A 124 16.54 13.84 -11.50
C GLY A 124 15.62 13.66 -12.72
N ALA A 125 16.01 12.87 -13.72
CA ALA A 125 15.17 12.60 -14.89
C ALA A 125 14.03 11.63 -14.55
N PHE A 126 14.32 10.58 -13.78
CA PHE A 126 13.30 9.67 -13.24
C PHE A 126 12.37 10.36 -12.25
N MET A 127 12.90 11.24 -11.41
CA MET A 127 12.08 12.02 -10.47
C MET A 127 11.05 12.91 -11.16
N ARG A 128 11.20 13.23 -12.45
CA ARG A 128 10.19 13.96 -13.23
C ARG A 128 9.06 13.06 -13.72
N ARG A 129 9.30 11.75 -13.84
CA ARG A 129 8.30 10.75 -14.24
C ARG A 129 7.41 10.32 -13.07
N ILE A 130 7.89 10.45 -11.83
CA ILE A 130 7.08 10.27 -10.62
C ILE A 130 6.39 11.60 -10.27
N GLN A 131 5.14 11.74 -10.69
CA GLN A 131 4.40 13.01 -10.60
C GLN A 131 4.02 13.39 -9.15
N MET A 132 3.56 12.42 -8.36
CA MET A 132 3.08 12.67 -7.00
C MET A 132 4.10 12.20 -5.97
N LYS A 133 4.56 13.13 -5.12
CA LYS A 133 5.47 12.86 -4.00
C LYS A 133 4.80 13.33 -2.73
N VAL A 134 4.49 12.40 -1.84
CA VAL A 134 3.82 12.70 -0.57
C VAL A 134 4.79 12.40 0.56
N GLY A 135 5.26 13.46 1.22
CA GLY A 135 6.05 13.34 2.44
C GLY A 135 5.13 13.05 3.63
N VAL A 136 5.41 11.97 4.36
CA VAL A 136 4.73 11.67 5.63
C VAL A 136 5.68 12.04 6.76
N HIS A 137 5.38 13.16 7.43
CA HIS A 137 6.15 13.64 8.57
C HIS A 137 5.52 13.20 9.89
N SER A 138 6.26 13.43 10.98
CA SER A 138 5.73 13.30 12.34
C SER A 138 4.41 14.07 12.49
N PRO A 139 3.32 13.42 12.96
CA PRO A 139 2.05 14.10 13.15
C PRO A 139 2.15 15.24 14.16
N SER A 140 1.37 16.31 13.92
CA SER A 140 1.11 17.32 14.93
C SER A 140 0.40 16.70 16.14
N PRO A 141 0.42 17.33 17.34
CA PRO A 141 -0.32 16.83 18.49
C PRO A 141 -1.82 16.60 18.22
N GLN A 142 -2.43 17.46 17.39
CA GLN A 142 -3.83 17.33 16.97
C GLN A 142 -4.04 16.13 16.06
N MET A 143 -3.14 15.91 15.09
CA MET A 143 -3.19 14.74 14.22
C MET A 143 -2.92 13.46 15.02
N PHE A 144 -1.98 13.49 15.95
CA PHE A 144 -1.66 12.37 16.83
C PHE A 144 -2.87 11.97 17.68
N TYR A 145 -3.60 12.95 18.23
CA TYR A 145 -4.87 12.73 18.91
C TYR A 145 -5.91 12.05 18.01
N GLN A 146 -6.07 12.52 16.78
CA GLN A 146 -7.00 11.92 15.81
C GLN A 146 -6.63 10.47 15.49
N ILE A 147 -5.36 10.20 15.21
CA ILE A 147 -4.84 8.85 14.96
C ILE A 147 -5.12 7.96 16.17
N PHE A 148 -4.87 8.46 17.39
CA PHE A 148 -5.11 7.71 18.62
C PHE A 148 -6.58 7.34 18.81
N ARG A 149 -7.51 8.28 18.55
CA ARG A 149 -8.95 8.04 18.58
C ARG A 149 -9.39 6.99 17.56
N ILE A 150 -8.88 7.08 16.33
CA ILE A 150 -9.18 6.12 15.25
C ILE A 150 -8.70 4.72 15.66
N MET A 151 -7.48 4.61 16.17
CA MET A 151 -6.90 3.33 16.60
C MET A 151 -7.61 2.74 17.81
N ALA A 152 -7.99 3.54 18.81
CA ALA A 152 -8.74 3.09 19.98
C ALA A 152 -10.10 2.51 19.57
N ASN A 153 -10.82 3.21 18.68
CA ASN A 153 -12.09 2.73 18.13
C ASN A 153 -11.92 1.43 17.34
N SER A 154 -10.90 1.35 16.48
CA SER A 154 -10.60 0.15 15.69
C SER A 154 -10.29 -1.07 16.58
N LEU A 155 -9.58 -0.85 17.68
CA LEU A 155 -9.20 -1.89 18.63
C LEU A 155 -10.28 -2.16 19.70
N LYS A 156 -11.41 -1.43 19.66
CA LYS A 156 -12.52 -1.47 20.63
C LYS A 156 -12.07 -1.21 22.08
N ILE A 157 -11.10 -0.31 22.25
CA ILE A 157 -10.61 0.10 23.58
C ILE A 157 -11.37 1.36 23.99
N PRO A 158 -12.02 1.38 25.17
CA PRO A 158 -12.64 2.59 25.71
C PRO A 158 -11.60 3.71 25.79
N TYR A 159 -11.97 4.87 25.29
CA TYR A 159 -11.10 6.03 25.25
C TYR A 159 -11.52 7.05 26.29
N ASP A 160 -10.54 7.57 27.04
CA ASP A 160 -10.70 8.70 27.95
C ASP A 160 -9.68 9.80 27.60
N GLU A 161 -10.19 11.03 27.50
CA GLU A 161 -9.37 12.19 27.12
C GLU A 161 -8.38 12.58 28.21
N THR A 162 -8.75 12.39 29.47
CA THR A 162 -7.87 12.71 30.62
C THR A 162 -6.63 11.84 30.60
N THR A 163 -6.82 10.54 30.38
CA THR A 163 -5.75 9.55 30.26
C THR A 163 -4.83 9.83 29.06
N PHE A 164 -5.39 10.22 27.91
CA PHE A 164 -4.58 10.61 26.75
C PHE A 164 -3.75 11.87 27.02
N LYS A 165 -4.35 12.90 27.62
CA LYS A 165 -3.63 14.14 28.01
C LYS A 165 -2.48 13.83 28.96
N TYR A 166 -2.69 12.92 29.92
CA TYR A 166 -1.63 12.45 30.81
C TYR A 166 -0.49 11.76 30.04
N LEU A 167 -0.81 10.82 29.14
CA LEU A 167 0.16 10.14 28.28
C LEU A 167 1.02 11.14 27.49
N VAL A 168 0.37 12.11 26.84
CA VAL A 168 1.06 13.14 26.04
C VAL A 168 1.96 14.01 26.91
N LYS A 169 1.44 14.49 28.05
CA LYS A 169 2.19 15.34 28.98
C LYS A 169 3.45 14.62 29.48
N GLU A 170 3.32 13.36 29.89
CA GLU A 170 4.39 12.63 30.55
C GLU A 170 5.46 12.06 29.60
N TRP A 171 5.08 11.66 28.38
CA TRP A 171 5.99 10.96 27.47
C TRP A 171 6.43 11.77 26.25
N TYR A 172 5.67 12.81 25.88
CA TYR A 172 5.96 13.60 24.67
C TYR A 172 6.35 15.04 25.00
N VAL A 173 5.75 15.63 26.04
CA VAL A 173 6.01 17.03 26.44
C VAL A 173 7.07 17.13 27.54
N ASN A 174 7.10 16.18 28.49
CA ASN A 174 8.04 16.20 29.61
C ASN A 174 9.50 16.26 29.11
N PRO A 175 10.29 17.30 29.45
CA PRO A 175 11.68 17.44 28.99
C PRO A 175 12.57 16.25 29.33
N ALA A 176 12.29 15.54 30.43
CA ALA A 176 13.07 14.38 30.85
C ALA A 176 12.89 13.14 29.94
N ARG A 177 11.80 13.09 29.16
CA ARG A 177 11.43 11.91 28.34
C ARG A 177 11.10 12.24 26.89
N LYS A 178 11.01 13.52 26.53
CA LYS A 178 10.69 14.15 25.25
C LYS A 178 10.81 13.22 24.03
N ARG A 179 9.74 12.47 23.73
CA ARG A 179 9.62 11.66 22.51
C ARG A 179 8.97 12.44 21.40
N ASP A 180 9.40 12.18 20.17
CA ASP A 180 8.72 12.71 18.99
C ASP A 180 7.37 12.01 18.78
N PHE A 181 6.41 12.76 18.26
CA PHE A 181 5.13 12.19 17.84
C PHE A 181 5.34 11.38 16.57
N GLN A 182 5.40 10.05 16.68
CA GLN A 182 5.41 9.15 15.52
C GLN A 182 4.00 8.61 15.27
N ALA A 183 3.58 8.54 14.01
CA ALA A 183 2.25 8.05 13.61
C ALA A 183 1.99 6.60 14.04
N VAL A 184 3.04 5.81 14.28
CA VAL A 184 2.95 4.42 14.73
C VAL A 184 2.64 4.28 16.22
N HIS A 185 3.05 5.24 17.06
CA HIS A 185 2.94 5.12 18.51
C HIS A 185 1.52 4.82 19.02
N PRO A 186 0.44 5.47 18.53
CA PRO A 186 -0.90 5.19 19.03
C PRO A 186 -1.31 3.73 18.84
N ARG A 187 -0.98 3.15 17.68
CA ARG A 187 -1.26 1.74 17.38
C ARG A 187 -0.52 0.82 18.33
N ASP A 188 0.76 1.05 18.55
CA ASP A 188 1.61 0.15 19.33
C ASP A 188 1.29 0.24 20.82
N LEU A 189 1.11 1.46 21.36
CA LEU A 189 0.71 1.67 22.74
C LEU A 189 -0.62 0.97 23.05
N LEU A 190 -1.63 1.15 22.20
CA LEU A 190 -2.93 0.53 22.39
C LEU A 190 -2.90 -1.00 22.23
N LYS A 191 -2.04 -1.52 21.34
CA LYS A 191 -1.81 -2.97 21.25
C LYS A 191 -1.19 -3.54 22.52
N ILE A 192 -0.22 -2.84 23.11
CA ILE A 192 0.40 -3.23 24.39
C ILE A 192 -0.66 -3.21 25.50
N VAL A 193 -1.44 -2.14 25.63
CA VAL A 193 -2.52 -2.04 26.62
C VAL A 193 -3.51 -3.21 26.49
N ARG A 194 -3.94 -3.51 25.27
CA ARG A 194 -4.84 -4.63 25.00
C ARG A 194 -4.22 -5.98 25.35
N ALA A 195 -2.93 -6.17 25.07
CA ALA A 195 -2.21 -7.39 25.44
C ALA A 195 -2.20 -7.55 26.96
N CYS A 196 -1.81 -6.51 27.71
CA CYS A 196 -1.77 -6.54 29.18
C CYS A 196 -3.15 -6.86 29.79
N ALA A 197 -4.23 -6.27 29.27
CA ALA A 197 -5.60 -6.51 29.75
C ALA A 197 -6.14 -7.93 29.48
N ASN A 198 -5.59 -8.62 28.47
CA ASN A 198 -5.99 -9.98 28.09
C ASN A 198 -5.17 -11.06 28.80
N THR A 199 -3.97 -10.75 29.26
CA THR A 199 -3.17 -11.66 30.08
C THR A 199 -3.73 -11.78 31.51
N LYS A 200 -4.02 -13.02 31.94
CA LYS A 200 -4.54 -13.33 33.28
C LYS A 200 -3.62 -12.85 34.43
N ALA A 201 -2.33 -12.63 34.18
CA ALA A 201 -1.36 -12.20 35.18
C ALA A 201 -1.65 -10.80 35.80
N PHE A 202 -2.45 -9.95 35.13
CA PHE A 202 -2.81 -8.62 35.63
C PHE A 202 -4.24 -8.53 36.19
N ARG A 203 -4.99 -9.64 36.23
CA ARG A 203 -6.38 -9.66 36.76
C ARG A 203 -6.47 -10.06 38.23
N THR A 204 -5.34 -10.36 38.87
CA THR A 204 -5.27 -10.71 40.29
C THR A 204 -4.14 -9.92 40.93
N GLY A 205 -4.48 -8.75 41.44
CA GLY A 205 -3.69 -7.87 42.28
C GLY A 205 -4.65 -6.96 43.01
#